data_AF-A0A958URU3-F1
#
_entry.id   AF-A0A958URU3-F1
#
_cell.length_a   1.000
_cell.length_b   1.000
_cell.length_c   1.000
_cell.angle_alpha   90.00
_cell.angle_beta   90.00
_cell.angle_gamma   90.00
#
_symmetry.space_group_name_H-M   'P 1'
#
loop_
_entity.id
_entity.type
_entity.pdbx_description
1 polymer ?
#
loop_
_entity_poly.entity_id
_entity_poly.type
_entity_poly.pdbx_seq_one_letter_code
_entity_poly.pdbx_strand_id
1 'polypeptide(L)'
;MVKLEHNAVVNRMLRVDDLDTLGVSTQTLAEEAIRAGRVDDAVALVDYFHQEMRIMHTIMRTWLTDITRYMVARGGPSDNAGELATALLDIWRTY
;
A
#
# COMPACT_ATOMS: atom_id res chain seq x y z
N MET A 1 18.65 14.60 -5.18
CA MET A 1 18.22 14.16 -3.84
C MET A 1 16.71 14.10 -3.89
N VAL A 2 16.12 12.94 -3.63
CA VAL A 2 14.65 12.81 -3.72
C VAL A 2 14.00 13.61 -2.60
N LYS A 3 12.98 14.39 -2.94
CA LYS A 3 12.29 15.26 -1.99
C LYS A 3 11.18 14.49 -1.29
N LEU A 4 11.40 14.15 -0.03
CA LEU A 4 10.38 13.61 0.87
C LEU A 4 10.00 14.68 1.88
N GLU A 5 8.72 15.03 1.94
CA GLU A 5 8.21 16.07 2.85
C GLU A 5 7.04 15.54 3.69
N HIS A 6 6.98 15.94 4.96
CA HIS A 6 5.82 15.65 5.79
C HIS A 6 4.64 16.52 5.35
N ASN A 7 3.50 15.87 5.09
CA ASN A 7 2.25 16.55 4.83
C ASN A 7 1.35 16.50 6.07
N ALA A 8 1.03 17.67 6.62
CA ALA A 8 0.22 17.78 7.84
C ALA A 8 -1.25 17.36 7.66
N VAL A 9 -1.80 17.45 6.44
CA VAL A 9 -3.22 17.12 6.16
C VAL A 9 -3.44 15.62 6.21
N VAL A 10 -2.57 14.85 5.56
CA VAL A 10 -2.63 13.37 5.56
C VAL A 10 -1.74 12.74 6.64
N ASN A 11 -1.04 13.57 7.41
CA ASN A 11 -0.12 13.22 8.51
C ASN A 11 0.88 12.10 8.15
N ARG A 12 1.57 12.23 7.01
CA ARG A 12 2.60 11.28 6.57
C ARG A 12 3.62 11.95 5.67
N MET A 13 4.75 11.28 5.47
CA MET A 13 5.71 11.67 4.42
C MET A 13 5.07 11.45 3.05
N LEU A 14 5.33 12.37 2.12
CA LEU A 14 4.97 12.28 0.71
C LEU A 14 6.21 12.51 -0.14
N ARG A 15 6.31 11.77 -1.24
CA ARG A 15 7.26 12.09 -2.30
C ARG A 15 6.74 13.28 -3.08
N VAL A 16 7.54 14.33 -3.14
CA VAL A 16 7.27 15.54 -3.90
C VAL A 16 8.12 15.47 -5.16
N ASP A 17 7.47 15.12 -6.27
CA ASP A 17 8.13 14.95 -7.56
C ASP A 17 8.31 16.31 -8.26
N ASP A 18 9.45 16.45 -8.92
CA ASP A 18 9.67 17.48 -9.93
C ASP A 18 9.15 17.01 -11.29
N LEU A 19 9.12 17.89 -12.30
CA LEU A 19 8.56 17.55 -13.63
C LEU A 19 9.27 16.37 -14.31
N ASP A 20 10.55 16.16 -14.02
CA ASP A 20 11.37 15.08 -14.56
C ASP A 20 11.16 13.73 -13.86
N THR A 21 10.70 13.72 -12.60
CA THR A 21 10.40 12.48 -11.85
C THR A 21 8.90 12.17 -11.76
N LEU A 22 8.04 13.08 -12.21
CA LEU A 22 6.60 12.89 -12.21
C LEU A 22 6.20 11.66 -13.03
N GLY A 23 5.42 10.76 -12.42
CA GLY A 23 4.98 9.51 -13.05
C GLY A 23 6.02 8.39 -13.04
N VAL A 24 7.25 8.65 -12.61
CA VAL A 24 8.26 7.60 -12.38
C VAL A 24 7.97 6.93 -11.03
N SER A 25 7.92 5.60 -11.00
CA SER A 25 7.61 4.88 -9.76
C SER A 25 8.73 5.06 -8.70
N THR A 26 8.37 5.04 -7.42
CA THR A 26 9.35 5.08 -6.32
C THR A 26 10.34 3.93 -6.40
N GLN A 27 9.88 2.73 -6.79
CA GLN A 27 10.75 1.57 -6.99
C GLN A 27 11.82 1.86 -8.06
N THR A 28 11.41 2.41 -9.22
CA THR A 28 12.34 2.75 -10.30
C THR A 28 13.41 3.72 -9.82
N LEU A 29 13.03 4.79 -9.11
CA LEU A 29 13.99 5.74 -8.54
C LEU A 29 14.91 5.09 -7.50
N ALA A 30 14.40 4.17 -6.68
CA ALA A 30 15.19 3.46 -5.68
C ALA A 30 16.27 2.61 -6.35
N GLU A 31 15.89 1.83 -7.37
CA GLU A 31 16.83 1.02 -8.14
C GLU A 31 17.89 1.87 -8.85
N GLU A 32 17.52 3.02 -9.39
CA GLU A 32 18.47 3.97 -9.99
C GLU A 32 19.44 4.53 -8.95
N ALA A 33 18.95 4.92 -7.77
CA ALA A 33 19.80 5.38 -6.67
C ALA A 33 20.78 4.28 -6.22
N ILE A 34 20.32 3.03 -6.12
CA ILE A 34 21.17 1.86 -5.82
C ILE A 34 22.26 1.70 -6.88
N ARG A 35 21.90 1.67 -8.16
CA ARG A 35 22.86 1.51 -9.28
C ARG A 35 23.88 2.64 -9.33
N ALA A 36 23.47 3.85 -8.96
CA ALA A 36 24.34 5.02 -8.93
C ALA A 36 25.14 5.19 -7.62
N GLY A 37 25.03 4.25 -6.67
CA GLY A 37 25.73 4.33 -5.38
C GLY A 37 25.23 5.45 -4.46
N ARG A 38 24.05 6.03 -4.72
CA ARG A 38 23.41 7.04 -3.85
C ARG A 38 22.67 6.34 -2.73
N VAL A 39 23.42 5.84 -1.74
CA VAL A 39 22.90 4.97 -0.67
C VAL A 39 21.78 5.64 0.13
N ASP A 40 21.95 6.89 0.56
CA ASP A 40 20.96 7.57 1.40
C ASP A 40 19.62 7.78 0.67
N ASP A 41 19.68 8.22 -0.60
CA ASP A 41 18.49 8.35 -1.46
C ASP A 41 17.80 6.99 -1.63
N ALA A 42 18.56 5.92 -1.86
CA ALA A 42 18.03 4.57 -2.04
C ALA A 42 17.30 4.08 -0.78
N VAL A 43 17.90 4.24 0.40
CA VAL A 43 17.29 3.83 1.67
C VAL A 43 16.00 4.61 1.91
N ALA A 44 16.03 5.93 1.76
CA ALA A 44 14.85 6.77 1.96
C ALA A 44 13.70 6.39 1.01
N LEU A 45 14.00 6.10 -0.25
CA LEU A 45 13.01 5.66 -1.25
C LEU A 45 12.44 4.28 -0.94
N VAL A 46 13.26 3.33 -0.48
CA VAL A 46 12.81 1.99 -0.11
C VAL A 46 11.89 2.06 1.11
N ASP A 47 12.24 2.84 2.13
CA ASP A 47 11.42 3.03 3.33
C ASP A 47 10.08 3.68 2.98
N TYR A 48 10.11 4.73 2.16
CA TYR A 48 8.90 5.38 1.66
C TYR A 48 8.03 4.40 0.85
N PHE A 49 8.61 3.64 -0.07
CA PHE A 49 7.88 2.65 -0.86
C PHE A 49 7.24 1.59 0.02
N HIS A 50 7.96 1.08 1.02
CA HIS A 50 7.43 0.10 1.96
C HIS A 50 6.23 0.65 2.73
N GLN A 51 6.30 1.91 3.19
CA GLN A 51 5.18 2.57 3.85
C GLN A 51 3.95 2.68 2.92
N GLU A 52 4.13 3.09 1.67
CA GLU A 52 3.03 3.18 0.70
C GLU A 52 2.39 1.81 0.44
N MET A 53 3.19 0.75 0.30
CA MET A 53 2.67 -0.61 0.10
C MET A 53 1.85 -1.09 1.30
N ARG A 54 2.26 -0.77 2.53
CA ARG A 54 1.49 -1.10 3.75
C ARG A 54 0.14 -0.38 3.80
N ILE A 55 0.10 0.88 3.35
CA ILE A 55 -1.14 1.66 3.27
C ILE A 55 -2.07 1.01 2.25
N MET A 56 -1.57 0.72 1.04
CA MET A 56 -2.36 0.08 -0.01
C MET A 56 -2.86 -1.30 0.41
N HIS A 57 -2.02 -2.10 1.05
CA HIS A 57 -2.42 -3.40 1.59
C HIS A 57 -3.56 -3.26 2.62
N THR A 58 -3.48 -2.27 3.51
CA THR A 58 -4.53 -2.00 4.50
C THR A 58 -5.85 -1.60 3.84
N ILE A 59 -5.81 -0.73 2.83
CA ILE A 59 -7.00 -0.33 2.06
C ILE A 59 -7.63 -1.56 1.37
N MET A 60 -6.83 -2.40 0.73
CA MET A 60 -7.32 -3.62 0.08
C MET A 60 -7.99 -4.58 1.07
N ARG A 61 -7.40 -4.77 2.26
CA ARG A 61 -8.02 -5.58 3.32
C ARG A 61 -9.36 -5.04 3.77
N THR A 62 -9.48 -3.72 3.93
CA THR A 62 -10.75 -3.08 4.28
C THR A 62 -11.79 -3.32 3.20
N TRP A 63 -11.45 -3.09 1.92
CA TRP A 63 -12.39 -3.31 0.82
C TRP A 63 -12.83 -4.76 0.69
N LEU A 64 -11.91 -5.72 0.82
CA LEU A 64 -12.25 -7.14 0.81
C LEU A 64 -13.21 -7.49 1.96
N THR A 65 -12.96 -6.95 3.15
CA THR A 65 -13.83 -7.16 4.32
C THR A 65 -15.25 -6.64 4.05
N ASP A 66 -15.36 -5.42 3.53
CA ASP A 66 -16.64 -4.76 3.34
C ASP A 66 -17.45 -5.37 2.17
N ILE A 67 -16.78 -5.71 1.06
CA ILE A 67 -17.41 -6.44 -0.06
C ILE A 67 -17.94 -7.78 0.43
N THR A 68 -17.13 -8.52 1.19
CA THR A 68 -17.54 -9.84 1.68
C THR A 68 -18.73 -9.73 2.64
N ARG A 69 -18.70 -8.78 3.58
CA ARG A 69 -19.84 -8.48 4.46
C ARG A 69 -21.10 -8.15 3.68
N TYR A 70 -20.98 -7.30 2.67
CA TYR A 70 -22.10 -6.92 1.82
C TYR A 70 -22.69 -8.13 1.06
N MET A 71 -21.82 -8.99 0.51
CA MET A 71 -22.24 -10.21 -0.19
C MET A 71 -22.97 -11.17 0.75
N VAL A 72 -22.45 -11.41 1.96
CA VAL A 72 -23.11 -12.27 2.97
C VAL A 72 -24.47 -11.70 3.37
N ALA A 73 -24.56 -10.38 3.60
CA ALA A 73 -25.82 -9.74 3.99
C ALA A 73 -26.90 -9.83 2.90
N ARG A 74 -26.51 -9.91 1.62
CA ARG A 74 -27.43 -9.84 0.48
C ARG A 74 -27.65 -11.18 -0.23
N GLY A 75 -26.79 -12.17 -0.01
CA GLY A 75 -26.79 -13.47 -0.69
C GLY A 75 -27.89 -14.45 -0.28
N GLY A 76 -28.66 -14.14 0.77
CA GLY A 76 -29.65 -15.06 1.34
C GLY A 76 -29.02 -16.13 2.26
N PRO A 77 -29.84 -17.01 2.86
CA PRO A 77 -29.36 -17.98 3.85
C PRO A 77 -28.48 -19.03 3.17
N SER A 78 -27.19 -18.96 3.44
CA SER A 78 -26.21 -19.99 3.16
C SER A 78 -25.56 -20.32 4.50
N ASP A 79 -25.66 -21.58 4.92
CA ASP A 79 -25.28 -22.01 6.27
C ASP A 79 -23.80 -21.74 6.59
N ASN A 80 -22.95 -21.59 5.57
CA ASN A 80 -21.49 -21.50 5.72
C ASN A 80 -20.88 -20.17 5.21
N ALA A 81 -21.70 -19.20 4.80
CA ALA A 81 -21.21 -17.96 4.18
C ALA A 81 -20.27 -17.15 5.10
N GLY A 82 -20.56 -17.10 6.39
CA GLY A 82 -19.75 -16.39 7.39
C GLY A 82 -18.40 -17.05 7.68
N GLU A 83 -18.34 -18.38 7.69
CA GLU A 83 -17.08 -19.12 7.86
C GLU A 83 -16.15 -18.97 6.66
N LEU A 84 -16.70 -19.12 5.45
CA LEU A 84 -15.94 -18.92 4.20
C LEU A 84 -15.40 -17.49 4.08
N ALA A 85 -16.22 -16.50 4.44
CA ALA A 85 -15.81 -15.10 4.51
C ALA A 85 -14.63 -14.89 5.47
N THR A 86 -14.68 -15.50 6.66
CA THR A 86 -13.61 -15.39 7.67
C THR A 86 -12.33 -16.04 7.18
N ALA A 87 -12.40 -17.25 6.63
CA ALA A 87 -11.25 -17.97 6.10
C ALA A 87 -10.54 -17.20 4.96
N LEU A 88 -11.31 -16.58 4.05
CA LEU A 88 -10.77 -15.74 2.97
C LEU A 88 -10.02 -14.52 3.50
N LEU A 89 -10.54 -13.87 4.55
CA LEU A 89 -9.93 -12.68 5.14
C LEU A 89 -8.68 -12.98 5.97
N ASP A 90 -8.61 -14.16 6.60
CA ASP A 90 -7.45 -14.56 7.40
C ASP A 90 -6.20 -14.83 6.55
N ILE A 91 -6.36 -15.32 5.31
CA ILE A 91 -5.26 -15.45 4.35
C ILE A 91 -4.59 -14.09 4.14
N TRP A 92 -5.37 -13.02 4.01
CA TRP A 92 -4.87 -11.65 3.78
C TRP A 92 -4.36 -10.95 5.04
N ARG A 93 -4.63 -11.47 6.25
CA ARG A 93 -4.04 -10.95 7.49
C ARG A 93 -2.62 -11.42 7.73
N THR A 94 -2.27 -12.57 7.17
CA THR A 94 -1.00 -13.26 7.42
C THR A 94 0.18 -12.64 6.65
N TYR A 95 -0.13 -11.78 5.66
CA TYR A 95 0.82 -11.00 4.86
C TYR A 95 0.69 -9.50 5.15
#